data_AF-A0A3M1SDY6-F1
#
_entry.id   AF-A0A3M1SDY6-F1
#
_cell.length_a   1.000
_cell.length_b   1.000
_cell.length_c   1.000
_cell.angle_alpha   90.00
_cell.angle_beta   90.00
_cell.angle_gamma   90.00
#
_symmetry.space_group_name_H-M   'P 1'
#
loop_
_entity.id
_entity.type
_entity.pdbx_description
1 polymer ?
#
loop_
_entity_poly.entity_id
_entity_poly.type
_entity_poly.pdbx_seq_one_letter_code
_entity_poly.pdbx_strand_id
1 'polypeptide(L)'
;MLKSAGVHSFHDSAFPFATVSMTDSFDPYVQWLGIRDPERPPNHYRLLGLELFESDPEVIANAADRQMAYVRMFQNGPRAAESQRILNEIAAAKVCLLNPERKAAYDAQLRTAQIESMPPLSSV
;
A
#
# COMPACT_ATOMS: atom_id res chain seq x y z
N MET A 1 -59.78 27.10 38.87
CA MET A 1 -60.01 27.18 37.41
C MET A 1 -59.13 26.14 36.73
N LEU A 2 -59.75 25.17 36.05
CA LEU A 2 -59.10 24.15 35.21
C LEU A 2 -58.86 24.66 33.78
N LYS A 3 -57.83 24.12 33.11
CA LYS A 3 -57.73 23.62 31.70
C LYS A 3 -56.24 23.64 31.28
N SER A 4 -55.53 22.52 31.15
CA SER A 4 -55.51 21.50 30.06
C SER A 4 -55.07 22.00 28.68
N ALA A 5 -53.87 21.56 28.26
CA ALA A 5 -53.48 21.05 26.92
C ALA A 5 -51.99 20.62 27.06
N GLY A 6 -51.58 19.35 26.96
CA GLY A 6 -51.48 18.56 25.71
C GLY A 6 -50.30 19.08 24.86
N VAL A 7 -49.34 18.33 24.30
CA VAL A 7 -49.29 16.97 23.76
C VAL A 7 -47.82 16.72 23.36
N HIS A 8 -47.33 15.49 23.57
CA HIS A 8 -46.21 14.76 22.93
C HIS A 8 -45.09 15.50 22.15
N SER A 9 -43.83 15.16 22.42
CA SER A 9 -43.11 14.16 21.61
C SER A 9 -41.68 13.93 22.13
N PHE A 10 -41.41 12.71 22.56
CA PHE A 10 -40.05 12.17 22.67
C PHE A 10 -39.64 11.63 21.27
N HIS A 11 -38.74 12.36 20.62
CA HIS A 11 -37.84 11.93 19.55
C HIS A 11 -36.82 13.06 19.47
N ASP A 12 -35.51 12.85 19.49
CA ASP A 12 -34.80 11.91 18.63
C ASP A 12 -33.40 11.73 19.24
N SER A 13 -33.00 10.47 19.43
CA SER A 13 -31.61 10.13 19.68
C SER A 13 -30.81 10.53 18.44
N ALA A 14 -30.23 11.73 18.46
CA ALA A 14 -29.17 12.08 17.54
C ALA A 14 -27.95 11.23 17.92
N PHE A 15 -27.91 10.01 17.37
CA PHE A 15 -26.69 9.24 17.24
C PHE A 15 -25.64 10.18 16.65
N PRO A 16 -24.48 10.38 17.30
CA PRO A 16 -23.32 10.85 16.58
C PRO A 16 -22.92 9.67 15.68
N PHE A 17 -23.57 9.54 14.51
CA PHE A 17 -22.96 8.81 13.42
C PHE A 17 -21.61 9.47 13.21
N ALA A 18 -20.58 8.73 13.57
CA ALA A 18 -19.20 9.15 13.53
C ALA A 18 -19.01 10.00 12.28
N THR A 19 -18.70 11.27 12.47
CA THR A 19 -18.08 12.09 11.44
C THR A 19 -16.84 11.30 11.02
N VAL A 20 -16.93 10.55 9.93
CA VAL A 20 -15.77 10.02 9.23
C VAL A 20 -15.08 11.26 8.69
N SER A 21 -14.18 11.81 9.49
CA SER A 21 -13.31 12.91 9.11
C SER A 21 -12.58 12.48 7.84
N MET A 22 -12.90 13.18 6.75
CA MET A 22 -12.16 13.16 5.50
C MET A 22 -10.72 13.60 5.76
N THR A 23 -9.85 12.67 6.11
CA THR A 23 -8.42 12.86 5.88
C THR A 23 -8.10 12.01 4.66
N ASP A 24 -8.20 12.63 3.49
CA ASP A 24 -7.65 12.16 2.23
C ASP A 24 -6.10 12.15 2.37
N SER A 25 -5.61 11.26 3.23
CA SER A 25 -4.21 11.15 3.60
C SER A 25 -3.46 10.71 2.36
N PHE A 26 -2.51 11.53 1.93
CA PHE A 26 -1.68 11.22 0.77
C PHE A 26 -0.92 9.91 0.97
N ASP A 27 -1.31 8.86 0.25
CA ASP A 27 -0.58 7.59 0.20
C ASP A 27 0.31 7.55 -1.06
N PRO A 28 1.64 7.66 -0.93
CA PRO A 28 2.55 7.65 -2.07
C PRO A 28 2.54 6.32 -2.85
N TYR A 29 2.19 5.20 -2.22
CA TYR A 29 2.11 3.91 -2.90
C TYR A 29 0.91 3.87 -3.86
N VAL A 30 -0.23 4.41 -3.43
CA VAL A 30 -1.43 4.51 -4.28
C VAL A 30 -1.23 5.58 -5.35
N GLN A 31 -0.80 6.77 -4.93
CA GLN A 31 -0.74 7.96 -5.80
C GLN A 31 0.40 7.90 -6.82
N TRP A 32 1.52 7.28 -6.47
CA TRP A 32 2.66 7.21 -7.39
C TRP A 32 2.89 5.84 -8.02
N LEU A 33 2.73 4.76 -7.26
CA LEU A 33 3.03 3.42 -7.74
C LEU A 33 1.79 2.63 -8.15
N GLY A 34 0.59 3.17 -7.94
CA GLY A 34 -0.68 2.49 -8.24
C GLY A 34 -0.98 1.29 -7.34
N ILE A 35 -0.28 1.13 -6.22
CA ILE A 35 -0.38 -0.03 -5.33
C ILE A 35 -1.51 0.22 -4.32
N ARG A 36 -2.70 -0.31 -4.64
CA ARG A 36 -3.91 -0.26 -3.80
C ARG A 36 -4.00 -1.38 -2.76
N ASP A 37 -3.09 -2.34 -2.81
CA ASP A 37 -3.07 -3.46 -1.89
C ASP A 37 -2.96 -2.96 -0.44
N PRO A 38 -3.87 -3.38 0.47
CA PRO A 38 -3.79 -3.03 1.88
C PRO A 38 -2.60 -3.69 2.60
N GLU A 39 -1.99 -4.75 2.03
CA GLU A 39 -0.83 -5.39 2.64
C GLU A 39 0.39 -4.47 2.55
N ARG A 40 0.91 -4.11 3.73
CA ARG A 40 2.05 -3.20 3.89
C ARG A 40 3.12 -3.86 4.77
N PRO A 41 4.41 -3.73 4.40
CA PRO A 41 4.93 -3.04 3.21
C PRO A 41 4.73 -3.86 1.92
N PRO A 42 4.58 -3.21 0.74
CA PRO A 42 4.60 -3.92 -0.53
C PRO A 42 5.94 -4.66 -0.73
N ASN A 43 5.89 -5.85 -1.32
CA ASN A 43 7.11 -6.57 -1.67
C ASN A 43 7.89 -5.86 -2.81
N HIS A 44 9.16 -6.24 -3.01
CA HIS A 44 10.04 -5.60 -3.99
C HIS A 44 9.48 -5.67 -5.42
N TYR A 45 8.88 -6.79 -5.83
CA TYR A 45 8.28 -6.92 -7.16
C TYR A 45 7.12 -5.93 -7.35
N ARG A 46 6.26 -5.79 -6.33
CA ARG A 46 5.14 -4.84 -6.35
C ARG A 46 5.61 -3.39 -6.40
N LEU A 47 6.66 -3.03 -5.65
CA LEU A 47 7.26 -1.69 -5.73
C LEU A 47 7.74 -1.34 -7.14
N LEU A 48 8.24 -2.32 -7.89
CA LEU A 48 8.70 -2.11 -9.28
C LEU A 48 7.55 -2.20 -10.31
N GLY A 49 6.37 -2.68 -9.91
CA GLY A 49 5.27 -2.97 -10.82
C GLY A 49 5.54 -4.19 -11.71
N LEU A 50 6.19 -5.22 -11.14
CA LEU A 50 6.53 -6.48 -11.80
C LEU A 50 5.63 -7.62 -11.33
N GLU A 51 5.60 -8.68 -12.12
CA GLU A 51 5.10 -9.98 -11.67
C GLU A 51 6.04 -10.57 -10.60
N LEU A 52 5.45 -11.36 -9.70
CA LEU A 52 6.23 -12.04 -8.67
C LEU A 52 7.21 -13.03 -9.32
N PHE A 53 8.45 -13.01 -8.83
CA PHE A 53 9.52 -13.90 -9.28
C PHE A 53 9.99 -13.67 -10.71
N GLU A 54 9.77 -12.48 -11.29
CA GLU A 54 10.41 -12.07 -12.55
C GLU A 54 11.91 -12.43 -12.53
N SER A 55 12.38 -13.04 -13.61
CA SER A 55 13.72 -13.63 -13.73
C SER A 55 14.65 -12.84 -14.65
N ASP A 56 14.10 -12.05 -15.56
CA ASP A 56 14.88 -11.27 -16.52
C ASP A 56 15.46 -10.01 -15.85
N PRO A 57 16.80 -9.91 -15.73
CA PRO A 57 17.44 -8.75 -15.11
C PRO A 57 17.22 -7.45 -15.89
N GLU A 58 17.06 -7.49 -17.22
CA GLU A 58 16.77 -6.28 -18.00
C GLU A 58 15.36 -5.77 -17.71
N VAL A 59 14.38 -6.67 -17.63
CA VAL A 59 12.99 -6.33 -17.26
C VAL A 59 12.95 -5.70 -15.86
N ILE A 60 13.68 -6.27 -14.91
CA ILE A 60 13.79 -5.74 -13.53
C ILE A 60 14.43 -4.34 -13.54
N ALA A 61 15.54 -4.17 -14.25
CA ALA A 61 16.25 -2.90 -14.31
C ALA A 61 15.38 -1.80 -14.93
N ASN A 62 14.76 -2.09 -16.07
CA ASN A 62 13.88 -1.17 -16.78
C ASN A 62 12.66 -0.77 -15.94
N ALA A 63 12.08 -1.71 -15.20
CA ALA A 63 10.96 -1.43 -14.31
C ALA A 63 11.35 -0.51 -13.15
N ALA A 64 12.50 -0.77 -12.51
CA ALA A 64 13.00 0.10 -11.46
C ALA A 64 13.32 1.51 -11.97
N ASP A 65 13.96 1.63 -13.14
CA ASP A 65 14.33 2.92 -13.70
C ASP A 65 13.10 3.75 -14.09
N ARG A 66 12.04 3.12 -14.62
CA ARG A 66 10.75 3.77 -14.86
C ARG A 66 10.14 4.32 -13.57
N GLN A 67 10.07 3.52 -12.50
CA GLN A 67 9.48 3.96 -11.24
C GLN A 67 10.31 5.09 -10.61
N MET A 68 11.64 4.97 -10.61
CA MET A 68 12.52 6.03 -10.14
C MET A 68 12.32 7.34 -10.90
N ALA A 69 12.28 7.28 -12.24
CA ALA A 69 12.11 8.47 -13.07
C ALA A 69 10.82 9.22 -12.73
N TYR A 70 9.72 8.49 -12.56
CA TYR A 70 8.44 9.08 -12.19
C TYR A 70 8.46 9.70 -10.78
N VAL A 71 8.96 8.97 -9.78
CA VAL A 71 8.99 9.48 -8.40
C VAL A 71 9.94 10.69 -8.24
N ARG A 72 11.03 10.74 -9.03
CA ARG A 72 11.96 11.90 -9.05
C ARG A 72 11.27 13.20 -9.44
N MET A 73 10.17 13.17 -10.18
CA MET A 73 9.41 14.37 -10.56
C MET A 73 8.86 15.13 -9.33
N PHE A 74 8.72 14.45 -8.19
CA PHE A 74 8.16 15.03 -6.96
C PHE A 74 9.21 15.48 -5.94
N GLN A 75 10.51 15.29 -6.22
CA GLN A 75 11.62 15.59 -5.28
C GLN A 75 11.75 17.06 -4.91
N ASN A 76 11.32 17.98 -5.79
CA ASN A 76 11.36 19.42 -5.53
C ASN A 76 10.01 19.99 -5.08
N GLY A 77 9.01 19.12 -4.85
CA GLY A 77 7.64 19.51 -4.52
C GLY A 77 7.33 19.43 -3.02
N PRO A 78 6.07 19.71 -2.63
CA PRO A 78 5.61 19.61 -1.24
C PRO A 78 5.74 18.22 -0.60
N ARG A 79 5.98 17.19 -1.44
CA ARG A 79 6.13 15.77 -1.06
C ARG A 79 7.56 15.27 -1.23
N ALA A 80 8.55 16.17 -1.14
CA ALA A 80 9.96 15.86 -1.33
C ALA A 80 10.44 14.72 -0.40
N ALA A 81 10.05 14.78 0.88
CA ALA A 81 10.43 13.76 1.87
C ALA A 81 9.86 12.38 1.52
N GLU A 82 8.58 12.31 1.16
CA GLU A 82 7.91 11.09 0.74
C GLU A 82 8.53 10.53 -0.56
N SER A 83 8.85 11.40 -1.52
CA SER A 83 9.50 10.98 -2.78
C SER A 83 10.88 10.38 -2.51
N GLN A 84 11.66 10.97 -1.61
CA GLN A 84 12.98 10.46 -1.25
C GLN A 84 12.87 9.09 -0.56
N ARG A 85 11.89 8.91 0.32
CA ARG A 85 11.62 7.62 0.97
C ARG A 85 11.30 6.54 -0.07
N ILE A 86 10.39 6.82 -0.99
CA ILE A 86 10.01 5.87 -2.05
C ILE A 86 11.18 5.57 -2.99
N LEU A 87 12.02 6.56 -3.32
CA LEU A 87 13.21 6.34 -4.14
C LEU A 87 14.21 5.41 -3.45
N ASN A 88 14.38 5.52 -2.13
CA ASN A 88 15.23 4.62 -1.37
C ASN A 88 14.68 3.18 -1.37
N GLU A 89 13.36 3.02 -1.24
CA GLU A 89 12.69 1.71 -1.32
C GLU A 89 12.84 1.08 -2.72
N ILE A 90 12.62 1.86 -3.79
CA ILE A 90 12.82 1.39 -5.17
C ILE A 90 14.29 1.01 -5.41
N ALA A 91 15.24 1.80 -4.88
CA ALA A 91 16.67 1.48 -4.98
C ALA A 91 17.02 0.18 -4.27
N ALA A 92 16.52 -0.02 -3.04
CA ALA A 92 16.71 -1.24 -2.29
C ALA A 92 16.13 -2.47 -3.03
N ALA A 93 14.92 -2.33 -3.59
CA ALA A 93 14.29 -3.37 -4.41
C ALA A 93 15.13 -3.70 -5.64
N LYS A 94 15.59 -2.69 -6.41
CA LYS A 94 16.45 -2.86 -7.58
C LYS A 94 17.73 -3.62 -7.24
N VAL A 95 18.44 -3.19 -6.20
CA VAL A 95 19.71 -3.82 -5.80
C VAL A 95 19.48 -5.26 -5.31
N CYS A 96 18.39 -5.52 -4.61
CA CYS A 96 18.05 -6.87 -4.15
C CYS A 96 17.73 -7.81 -5.32
N LEU A 97 16.89 -7.36 -6.26
CA LEU A 97 16.38 -8.21 -7.34
C LEU A 97 17.38 -8.40 -8.50
N LEU A 98 18.31 -7.46 -8.70
CA LEU A 98 19.36 -7.60 -9.71
C LEU A 98 20.59 -8.38 -9.21
N ASN A 99 20.69 -8.66 -7.91
CA ASN A 99 21.73 -9.53 -7.38
C ASN A 99 21.18 -10.97 -7.29
N PRO A 100 21.74 -11.94 -8.03
CA PRO A 100 21.20 -13.30 -8.10
C PRO A 100 21.07 -14.00 -6.74
N GLU A 101 22.09 -13.86 -5.87
CA GLU A 101 22.10 -14.49 -4.55
C GLU A 101 21.05 -13.88 -3.62
N ARG A 102 20.97 -12.54 -3.59
CA ARG A 102 20.00 -11.81 -2.77
C ARG A 102 18.57 -12.05 -3.26
N LYS A 103 18.36 -12.09 -4.57
CA LYS A 103 17.08 -12.42 -5.19
C LYS A 103 16.66 -13.84 -4.80
N ALA A 104 17.54 -14.83 -4.90
CA ALA A 104 17.21 -16.20 -4.54
C ALA A 104 16.81 -16.34 -3.07
N ALA A 105 17.54 -15.71 -2.16
CA ALA A 105 17.20 -15.68 -0.73
C ALA A 105 15.86 -14.97 -0.47
N TYR A 106 15.62 -13.85 -1.14
CA TYR A 106 14.37 -13.10 -1.02
C TYR A 106 13.16 -13.88 -1.57
N ASP A 107 13.33 -14.55 -2.72
CA ASP A 107 12.29 -15.37 -3.35
C ASP A 107 11.92 -16.57 -2.47
N ALA A 108 12.90 -17.18 -1.79
CA ALA A 108 12.64 -18.24 -0.83
C ALA A 108 11.79 -17.74 0.35
N GLN A 109 12.10 -16.56 0.91
CA GLN A 109 11.32 -15.95 1.99
C GLN A 109 9.88 -15.67 1.56
N LEU A 110 9.68 -15.11 0.36
CA LEU A 110 8.34 -14.83 -0.17
C LEU A 110 7.51 -16.10 -0.37
N ARG A 111 8.12 -17.19 -0.85
CA ARG A 111 7.43 -18.47 -1.02
C ARG A 111 6.98 -19.06 0.32
N THR A 112 7.81 -18.98 1.35
CA THR A 112 7.43 -19.41 2.70
C THR A 112 6.27 -18.58 3.24
N ALA A 113 6.34 -17.25 3.12
CA ALA A 113 5.26 -16.37 3.58
C ALA A 113 3.93 -16.62 2.85
N GLN A 114 3.95 -16.95 1.55
CA GLN A 114 2.75 -17.31 0.78
C GLN A 114 2.13 -18.64 1.22
N ILE A 115 2.95 -19.59 1.69
CA ILE A 115 2.46 -20.86 2.21
C ILE A 115 1.80 -20.64 3.58
N GLU A 116 2.38 -19.81 4.43
CA GLU A 116 1.85 -19.51 5.77
C GLU A 116 0.56 -18.69 5.74
N SER A 117 0.39 -17.81 4.74
CA SER A 117 -0.84 -17.04 4.56
C SER A 117 -1.98 -17.84 3.91
N MET A 118 -1.69 -18.99 3.32
CA MET A 118 -2.69 -19.93 2.84
C MET A 118 -3.26 -20.71 4.04
N PRO A 119 -4.53 -20.51 4.44
CA PRO A 119 -5.10 -21.31 5.51
C PRO A 119 -5.02 -22.79 5.13
N PRO A 120 -4.67 -23.71 6.07
CA PRO A 120 -4.62 -25.12 5.75
C PRO A 120 -5.98 -25.53 5.20
N LEU A 121 -5.99 -26.15 4.02
CA LEU A 121 -7.17 -26.76 3.44
C LEU A 121 -7.80 -27.61 4.53
N SER A 122 -8.93 -27.14 5.07
CA SER A 122 -9.68 -27.83 6.10
C SER A 122 -9.93 -29.25 5.60
N SER A 123 -9.29 -30.22 6.24
CA SER A 123 -9.42 -31.63 5.92
C SER A 123 -10.90 -32.01 5.88
N VAL A 124 -11.32 -32.55 4.73
CA VAL A 124 -12.60 -33.24 4.53
C VAL A 124 -12.58 -34.55 5.31
#